data_AF-A0A950ZLH0-F1
#
_entry.id   AF-A0A950ZLH0-F1
#
_cell.length_a   1.000
_cell.length_b   1.000
_cell.length_c   1.000
_cell.angle_alpha   90.00
_cell.angle_beta   90.00
_cell.angle_gamma   90.00
#
_symmetry.space_group_name_H-M   'P 1'
#
loop_
_entity.id
_entity.type
_entity.pdbx_description
1 polymer ?
#
loop_
_entity_poly.entity_id
_entity_poly.type
_entity_poly.pdbx_seq_one_letter_code
_entity_poly.pdbx_strand_id
1 'polypeptide(L)'
;MKTFFIALLLTLPLHGRAAAEQSTVTLLQFSDYHSHALPFYTDAGMRGGIARAVRFLRDEKRRGALVFSGGDTINKGAPAWSDKYGCAEWPWLNGVVDAMTFGNHDADYGVDAFARCRADVRYPILSANTAGFPRYRVFTARGVRVGVFAVAGSDFPKLVHVAGFTFGDPVAAARDVVRELRERERVDAVVLIGHEHLDADFALARAVPGIDLIFGSHSHLRRDLMRIPDTNTWFISPGQYLEAISRVELTIANHAVTSARGGLVEIDERLPEDRAIARNVGRMQRALERDPHYSAQFAVIANLRGPLTIAALAQRTLELMRNAAHANVALSTFSSFRQALPAGPLTLEQLTAALPYENEIVVCTMSGAQLQRVLDYSAARRGTDGESYIAAPLPLDVSRNYRVATTDFLANVAYKEVFNCTPEKTGLHVRETLRKSL
;
A
#
# COMPACT_ATOMS: atom_id res chain seq x y z
N MET A 1 -49.44 39.39 -66.80
CA MET A 1 -48.14 39.17 -66.10
C MET A 1 -48.40 38.80 -64.65
N LYS A 2 -48.33 37.52 -64.28
CA LYS A 2 -48.13 37.08 -62.89
C LYS A 2 -47.31 35.78 -62.93
N THR A 3 -46.00 35.93 -62.77
CA THR A 3 -45.01 34.85 -62.78
C THR A 3 -44.98 34.23 -61.38
N PHE A 4 -45.28 32.94 -61.26
CA PHE A 4 -45.13 32.18 -60.02
C PHE A 4 -43.68 31.67 -59.91
N PHE A 5 -42.95 32.13 -58.89
CA PHE A 5 -41.65 31.57 -58.51
C PHE A 5 -41.87 30.36 -57.61
N ILE A 6 -41.47 29.17 -58.07
CA ILE A 6 -41.38 27.96 -57.24
C ILE A 6 -39.98 27.97 -56.61
N ALA A 7 -39.93 28.17 -55.28
CA ALA A 7 -38.70 28.04 -54.50
C ALA A 7 -38.46 26.56 -54.18
N LEU A 8 -37.40 26.00 -54.76
CA LEU A 8 -36.94 24.64 -54.48
C LEU A 8 -36.14 24.64 -53.16
N LEU A 9 -36.73 24.12 -52.08
CA LEU A 9 -36.00 23.88 -50.83
C LEU A 9 -35.02 22.71 -51.01
N LEU A 10 -33.72 23.00 -51.06
CA LEU A 10 -32.67 22.01 -50.91
C LEU A 10 -32.59 21.54 -49.44
N THR A 11 -33.05 20.33 -49.17
CA THR A 11 -32.81 19.64 -47.89
C THR A 11 -31.38 19.10 -47.87
N LEU A 12 -30.48 19.78 -47.17
CA LEU A 12 -29.15 19.26 -46.84
C LEU A 12 -29.30 18.12 -45.82
N PRO A 13 -28.73 16.92 -46.05
CA PRO A 13 -28.76 15.84 -45.09
C PRO A 13 -27.89 16.21 -43.88
N LEU A 14 -28.53 16.41 -42.73
CA LEU A 14 -27.89 16.42 -41.42
C LEU A 14 -27.24 15.05 -41.21
N HIS A 15 -25.94 14.96 -41.51
CA HIS A 15 -25.12 13.84 -41.07
C HIS A 15 -24.98 13.95 -39.56
N GLY A 16 -25.85 13.26 -38.82
CA GLY A 16 -25.66 13.05 -37.40
C GLY A 16 -24.28 12.44 -37.18
N ARG A 17 -23.39 13.14 -36.48
CA ARG A 17 -22.17 12.54 -35.97
C ARG A 17 -22.60 11.39 -35.08
N ALA A 18 -22.38 10.15 -35.53
CA ALA A 18 -22.51 8.99 -34.67
C ALA A 18 -21.63 9.24 -33.44
N ALA A 19 -22.24 9.28 -32.25
CA ALA A 19 -21.47 9.34 -31.01
C ALA A 19 -20.55 8.12 -30.99
N ALA A 20 -19.25 8.35 -30.79
CA ALA A 20 -18.29 7.25 -30.70
C ALA A 20 -18.77 6.26 -29.62
N GLU A 21 -18.77 4.97 -29.93
CA GLU A 21 -19.19 3.92 -29.01
C GLU A 21 -18.31 3.97 -27.75
N GLN A 22 -18.92 4.30 -26.61
CA GLN A 22 -18.23 4.39 -25.33
C GLN A 22 -18.39 3.09 -24.56
N SER A 23 -17.28 2.54 -24.08
CA SER A 23 -17.26 1.36 -23.23
C SER A 23 -16.74 1.70 -21.84
N THR A 24 -17.15 0.95 -20.82
CA THR A 24 -16.65 1.11 -19.45
C THR A 24 -16.12 -0.20 -18.90
N VAL A 25 -15.03 -0.10 -18.13
CA VAL A 25 -14.46 -1.23 -17.38
C VAL A 25 -14.25 -0.83 -15.92
N THR A 26 -14.67 -1.70 -15.00
CA THR A 26 -14.45 -1.50 -13.56
C THR A 26 -13.24 -2.32 -13.12
N LEU A 27 -12.31 -1.63 -12.46
CA LEU A 27 -11.08 -2.17 -11.92
C LEU A 27 -11.09 -1.98 -10.40
N LEU A 28 -10.72 -3.03 -9.67
CA LEU A 28 -10.59 -3.00 -8.23
C LEU A 28 -9.18 -3.39 -7.83
N GLN A 29 -8.66 -2.77 -6.78
CA GLN A 29 -7.39 -3.15 -6.19
C GLN A 29 -7.43 -3.03 -4.67
N PHE A 30 -6.94 -4.08 -4.01
CA PHE A 30 -6.56 -4.03 -2.61
C PHE A 30 -5.06 -4.24 -2.50
N SER A 31 -4.46 -3.76 -1.42
CA SER A 31 -3.01 -3.70 -1.25
C SER A 31 -2.61 -4.06 0.16
N ASP A 32 -1.33 -4.45 0.29
CA ASP A 32 -0.62 -4.45 1.57
C ASP A 32 -1.47 -5.12 2.65
N TYR A 33 -1.96 -6.33 2.36
CA TYR A 33 -2.90 -7.05 3.21
C TYR A 33 -2.22 -7.50 4.51
N HIS A 34 -0.93 -7.86 4.46
CA HIS A 34 -0.10 -8.24 5.62
C HIS A 34 -0.84 -9.19 6.56
N SER A 35 -1.52 -10.20 6.01
CA SER A 35 -2.21 -11.23 6.78
C SER A 35 -3.16 -10.74 7.88
N HIS A 36 -3.79 -9.57 7.68
CA HIS A 36 -4.85 -9.06 8.55
C HIS A 36 -6.17 -9.82 8.32
N ALA A 37 -6.17 -11.12 8.64
CA ALA A 37 -7.30 -12.02 8.39
C ALA A 37 -8.57 -11.59 9.13
N LEU A 38 -8.40 -10.98 10.31
CA LEU A 38 -9.46 -10.40 11.11
C LEU A 38 -9.58 -8.89 10.91
N PRO A 39 -10.77 -8.31 11.15
CA PRO A 39 -10.91 -6.87 11.27
C PRO A 39 -10.04 -6.33 12.40
N PHE A 40 -9.52 -5.12 12.23
CA PHE A 40 -8.66 -4.43 13.19
C PHE A 40 -9.18 -3.00 13.46
N TYR A 41 -8.70 -2.40 14.54
CA TYR A 41 -9.12 -1.07 14.96
C TYR A 41 -8.31 0.01 14.24
N THR A 42 -8.98 0.97 13.63
CA THR A 42 -8.37 2.13 12.97
C THR A 42 -8.85 3.44 13.59
N ASP A 43 -8.27 4.56 13.16
CA ASP A 43 -8.75 5.90 13.52
C ASP A 43 -10.22 6.15 13.12
N ALA A 44 -10.75 5.35 12.19
CA ALA A 44 -12.13 5.41 11.70
C ALA A 44 -13.02 4.24 12.19
N GLY A 45 -12.60 3.54 13.26
CA GLY A 45 -13.32 2.39 13.82
C GLY A 45 -12.82 1.03 13.28
N MET A 46 -13.62 -0.03 13.45
CA MET A 46 -13.24 -1.37 12.99
C MET A 46 -13.29 -1.48 11.46
N ARG A 47 -12.20 -1.96 10.85
CA ARG A 47 -12.05 -2.11 9.40
C ARG A 47 -11.44 -3.46 9.03
N GLY A 48 -11.59 -3.84 7.76
CA GLY A 48 -10.90 -4.96 7.15
C GLY A 48 -11.51 -6.35 7.42
N GLY A 49 -10.62 -7.34 7.41
CA GLY A 49 -10.94 -8.76 7.49
C GLY A 49 -11.17 -9.40 6.12
N ILE A 50 -10.41 -10.47 5.85
CA ILE A 50 -10.40 -11.16 4.55
C ILE A 50 -11.76 -11.75 4.17
N ALA A 51 -12.55 -12.21 5.15
CA ALA A 51 -13.88 -12.75 4.89
C ALA A 51 -14.83 -11.72 4.26
N ARG A 52 -14.73 -10.46 4.67
CA ARG A 52 -15.55 -9.35 4.16
C ARG A 52 -15.03 -8.86 2.81
N ALA A 53 -13.72 -8.66 2.71
CA ALA A 53 -13.09 -8.25 1.46
C ALA A 53 -13.36 -9.26 0.33
N VAL A 54 -13.15 -10.56 0.57
CA VAL A 54 -13.40 -11.59 -0.44
C VAL A 54 -14.87 -11.64 -0.84
N ARG A 55 -15.80 -11.46 0.11
CA ARG A 55 -17.23 -11.41 -0.22
C ARG A 55 -17.55 -10.24 -1.15
N PHE A 56 -17.09 -9.04 -0.81
CA PHE A 56 -17.27 -7.85 -1.62
C PHE A 56 -16.65 -7.99 -3.02
N LEU A 57 -15.38 -8.41 -3.09
CA LEU A 57 -14.65 -8.60 -4.33
C LEU A 57 -15.32 -9.64 -5.23
N ARG A 58 -15.81 -10.75 -4.67
CA ARG A 58 -16.53 -11.77 -5.43
C ARG A 58 -17.85 -11.24 -6.00
N ASP A 59 -18.52 -10.33 -5.29
CA ASP A 59 -19.76 -9.71 -5.77
C ASP A 59 -19.48 -8.75 -6.94
N GLU A 60 -18.42 -7.94 -6.85
CA GLU A 60 -17.97 -7.08 -7.96
C GLU A 60 -17.43 -7.90 -9.15
N LYS A 61 -16.74 -9.02 -8.88
CA LYS A 61 -16.27 -9.94 -9.91
C LYS A 61 -17.42 -10.52 -10.73
N ARG A 62 -18.52 -10.91 -10.08
CA ARG A 62 -19.76 -11.36 -10.77
C ARG A 62 -20.42 -10.25 -11.58
N ARG A 63 -20.20 -8.99 -11.23
CA ARG A 63 -20.60 -7.81 -12.01
C ARG A 63 -19.61 -7.49 -13.13
N GLY A 64 -18.63 -8.35 -13.40
CA GLY A 64 -17.69 -8.20 -14.52
C GLY A 64 -16.56 -7.20 -14.26
N ALA A 65 -16.23 -6.93 -12.99
CA ALA A 65 -15.03 -6.17 -12.67
C ALA A 65 -13.75 -7.02 -12.80
N LEU A 66 -12.63 -6.36 -13.03
CA LEU A 66 -11.30 -6.93 -12.84
C LEU A 66 -10.80 -6.59 -11.44
N VAL A 67 -10.18 -7.54 -10.75
CA VAL A 67 -9.74 -7.40 -9.35
C VAL A 67 -8.26 -7.74 -9.25
N PHE A 68 -7.49 -6.84 -8.65
CA PHE A 68 -6.05 -7.01 -8.51
C PHE A 68 -5.61 -6.95 -7.05
N SER A 69 -4.55 -7.67 -6.73
CA SER A 69 -3.84 -7.54 -5.46
C SER A 69 -2.54 -6.76 -5.67
N GLY A 70 -2.30 -5.79 -4.79
CA GLY A 70 -1.10 -4.96 -4.75
C GLY A 70 0.16 -5.71 -4.35
N GLY A 71 0.08 -6.94 -3.84
CA GLY A 71 1.21 -7.61 -3.20
C GLY A 71 1.19 -7.41 -1.68
N ASP A 72 2.27 -7.83 -1.01
CA ASP A 72 2.39 -7.81 0.46
C ASP A 72 1.20 -8.45 1.14
N THR A 73 0.91 -9.68 0.72
CA THR A 73 -0.23 -10.44 1.22
C THR A 73 0.11 -11.23 2.47
N ILE A 74 1.39 -11.53 2.64
CA ILE A 74 1.97 -12.16 3.83
C ILE A 74 3.01 -11.22 4.43
N ASN A 75 3.36 -11.46 5.68
CA ASN A 75 4.43 -10.75 6.38
C ASN A 75 4.97 -11.61 7.51
N LYS A 76 6.20 -11.35 7.93
CA LYS A 76 6.80 -11.90 9.14
C LYS A 76 6.49 -11.02 10.35
N GLY A 77 6.20 -11.63 11.50
CA GLY A 77 5.94 -10.91 12.74
C GLY A 77 4.45 -10.70 13.00
N ALA A 78 3.98 -9.45 13.09
CA ALA A 78 2.60 -9.15 13.49
C ALA A 78 1.74 -8.65 12.33
N PRO A 79 0.51 -9.17 12.14
CA PRO A 79 -0.11 -10.27 12.89
C PRO A 79 0.65 -11.59 12.74
N ALA A 80 0.64 -12.43 13.79
CA ALA A 80 1.37 -13.72 13.81
C ALA A 80 0.79 -14.77 12.85
N TRP A 81 -0.22 -14.38 12.08
CA TRP A 81 -0.98 -15.23 11.20
C TRP A 81 -0.11 -15.90 10.14
N SER A 82 0.68 -15.12 9.39
CA SER A 82 1.56 -15.66 8.36
C SER A 82 2.72 -16.45 8.94
N ASP A 83 3.22 -16.08 10.13
CA ASP A 83 4.27 -16.85 10.80
C ASP A 83 3.80 -18.29 11.07
N LYS A 84 2.50 -18.47 11.38
CA LYS A 84 1.89 -19.77 11.63
C LYS A 84 1.41 -20.49 10.38
N TYR A 85 0.74 -19.77 9.48
CA TYR A 85 -0.07 -20.35 8.41
C TYR A 85 0.49 -20.08 7.00
N GLY A 86 1.53 -19.27 6.87
CA GLY A 86 2.02 -18.77 5.59
C GLY A 86 0.89 -18.12 4.78
N CYS A 87 0.83 -18.46 3.51
CA CYS A 87 -0.14 -17.96 2.53
C CYS A 87 -1.49 -18.71 2.51
N ALA A 88 -2.00 -19.16 3.67
CA ALA A 88 -3.21 -20.00 3.74
C ALA A 88 -4.45 -19.33 3.11
N GLU A 89 -4.48 -18.01 3.02
CA GLU A 89 -5.57 -17.24 2.42
C GLU A 89 -5.50 -17.12 0.90
N TRP A 90 -4.33 -17.32 0.28
CA TRP A 90 -4.16 -17.16 -1.17
C TRP A 90 -5.15 -18.01 -1.98
N PRO A 91 -5.40 -19.29 -1.63
CA PRO A 91 -6.39 -20.08 -2.34
C PRO A 91 -7.83 -19.54 -2.23
N TRP A 92 -8.16 -18.72 -1.22
CA TRP A 92 -9.48 -18.09 -1.08
C TRP A 92 -9.72 -16.99 -2.13
N LEU A 93 -8.64 -16.47 -2.72
CA LEU A 93 -8.65 -15.47 -3.78
C LEU A 93 -8.81 -16.08 -5.18
N ASN A 94 -8.70 -17.42 -5.32
CA ASN A 94 -8.91 -18.10 -6.59
C ASN A 94 -10.31 -17.83 -7.16
N GLY A 95 -10.36 -17.36 -8.41
CA GLY A 95 -11.61 -16.97 -9.08
C GLY A 95 -12.17 -15.61 -8.64
N VAL A 96 -11.49 -14.92 -7.72
CA VAL A 96 -11.81 -13.56 -7.29
C VAL A 96 -10.78 -12.57 -7.84
N VAL A 97 -9.49 -12.84 -7.62
CA VAL A 97 -8.36 -12.02 -8.10
C VAL A 97 -7.94 -12.47 -9.50
N ASP A 98 -7.71 -11.49 -10.37
CA ASP A 98 -7.24 -11.66 -11.76
C ASP A 98 -5.72 -11.69 -11.88
N ALA A 99 -5.03 -10.88 -11.08
CA ALA A 99 -3.58 -10.89 -10.95
C ALA A 99 -3.17 -10.32 -9.59
N MET A 100 -2.03 -10.79 -9.09
CA MET A 100 -1.38 -10.29 -7.90
C MET A 100 -0.03 -9.69 -8.28
N THR A 101 0.38 -8.60 -7.65
CA THR A 101 1.75 -8.08 -7.74
C THR A 101 2.65 -8.79 -6.73
N PHE A 102 3.92 -9.00 -7.08
CA PHE A 102 4.93 -9.44 -6.12
C PHE A 102 5.39 -8.27 -5.25
N GLY A 103 5.04 -8.28 -3.96
CA GLY A 103 5.53 -7.34 -2.95
C GLY A 103 6.78 -7.82 -2.22
N ASN A 104 7.43 -6.94 -1.46
CA ASN A 104 8.63 -7.31 -0.70
C ASN A 104 8.31 -8.36 0.35
N HIS A 105 7.25 -8.19 1.12
CA HIS A 105 6.93 -9.12 2.20
C HIS A 105 6.43 -10.48 1.69
N ASP A 106 6.05 -10.60 0.41
CA ASP A 106 5.82 -11.91 -0.22
C ASP A 106 7.11 -12.76 -0.30
N ALA A 107 8.29 -12.16 -0.09
CA ALA A 107 9.59 -12.83 -0.01
C ALA A 107 10.04 -13.19 1.43
N ASP A 108 9.31 -12.79 2.48
CA ASP A 108 9.75 -12.87 3.89
C ASP A 108 10.17 -14.28 4.35
N TYR A 109 9.53 -15.30 3.78
CA TYR A 109 9.75 -16.71 4.11
C TYR A 109 10.66 -17.43 3.10
N GLY A 110 11.30 -16.67 2.21
CA GLY A 110 12.21 -17.15 1.19
C GLY A 110 11.53 -17.71 -0.07
N VAL A 111 12.35 -17.87 -1.12
CA VAL A 111 11.90 -18.28 -2.45
C VAL A 111 11.15 -19.62 -2.46
N ASP A 112 11.53 -20.57 -1.62
CA ASP A 112 10.88 -21.89 -1.55
C ASP A 112 9.46 -21.80 -0.96
N ALA A 113 9.27 -20.96 0.07
CA ALA A 113 7.94 -20.73 0.63
C ALA A 113 7.04 -20.01 -0.39
N PHE A 114 7.58 -18.97 -1.03
CA PHE A 114 6.88 -18.27 -2.11
C PHE A 114 6.50 -19.22 -3.26
N ALA A 115 7.40 -20.11 -3.69
CA ALA A 115 7.12 -21.06 -4.76
C ALA A 115 6.00 -22.04 -4.39
N ARG A 116 5.94 -22.52 -3.14
CA ARG A 116 4.82 -23.35 -2.64
C ARG A 116 3.50 -22.58 -2.66
N CYS A 117 3.50 -21.35 -2.14
CA CYS A 117 2.33 -20.47 -2.16
C CYS A 117 1.81 -20.20 -3.57
N ARG A 118 2.73 -19.92 -4.50
CA ARG A 118 2.44 -19.69 -5.90
C ARG A 118 1.84 -20.92 -6.60
N ALA A 119 2.18 -22.14 -6.15
CA ALA A 119 1.63 -23.36 -6.73
C ALA A 119 0.14 -23.58 -6.41
N ASP A 120 -0.37 -23.00 -5.32
CA ASP A 120 -1.75 -23.17 -4.86
C ASP A 120 -2.74 -22.12 -5.45
N VAL A 121 -2.23 -21.17 -6.24
CA VAL A 121 -3.03 -20.11 -6.86
C VAL A 121 -3.21 -20.28 -8.36
N ARG A 122 -4.33 -19.78 -8.88
CA ARG A 122 -4.74 -19.87 -10.30
C ARG A 122 -4.62 -18.54 -11.04
N TYR A 123 -4.25 -17.48 -10.33
CA TYR A 123 -3.99 -16.16 -10.89
C TYR A 123 -2.48 -15.95 -11.04
N PRO A 124 -2.01 -15.23 -12.08
CA PRO A 124 -0.61 -14.89 -12.21
C PRO A 124 -0.16 -13.93 -11.11
N ILE A 125 1.08 -14.11 -10.67
CA ILE A 125 1.81 -13.13 -9.85
C ILE A 125 2.75 -12.38 -10.80
N LEU A 126 2.62 -11.06 -10.89
CA LEU A 126 3.29 -10.21 -11.86
C LEU A 126 4.46 -9.43 -11.24
N SER A 127 5.54 -9.31 -12.00
CA SER A 127 6.63 -8.37 -11.75
C SER A 127 7.46 -8.20 -13.02
N ALA A 128 7.43 -7.03 -13.63
CA ALA A 128 8.07 -6.75 -14.91
C ALA A 128 9.60 -6.68 -14.81
N ASN A 129 10.11 -6.30 -13.64
CA ASN A 129 11.53 -6.15 -13.37
C ASN A 129 12.10 -7.29 -12.50
N THR A 130 11.37 -8.39 -12.26
CA THR A 130 11.91 -9.54 -11.51
C THR A 130 12.07 -10.75 -12.42
N ALA A 131 13.26 -11.35 -12.45
CA ALA A 131 13.55 -12.53 -13.27
C ALA A 131 12.64 -13.72 -12.88
N GLY A 132 12.09 -14.43 -13.87
CA GLY A 132 11.21 -15.58 -13.66
C GLY A 132 9.73 -15.25 -13.39
N PHE A 133 9.36 -13.97 -13.45
CA PHE A 133 7.98 -13.52 -13.32
C PHE A 133 7.37 -13.16 -14.69
N PRO A 134 6.08 -13.44 -14.91
CA PRO A 134 5.33 -12.82 -16.00
C PRO A 134 5.37 -11.30 -15.85
N ARG A 135 5.76 -10.60 -16.92
CA ARG A 135 5.95 -9.15 -16.89
C ARG A 135 4.62 -8.39 -16.90
N TYR A 136 3.64 -8.92 -17.63
CA TYR A 136 2.29 -8.35 -17.74
C TYR A 136 1.27 -9.44 -18.10
N ARG A 137 0.00 -9.07 -18.06
CA ARG A 137 -1.13 -9.86 -18.56
C ARG A 137 -2.16 -8.95 -19.22
N VAL A 138 -2.69 -9.37 -20.38
CA VAL A 138 -3.83 -8.71 -21.03
C VAL A 138 -5.11 -9.39 -20.61
N PHE A 139 -6.09 -8.59 -20.17
CA PHE A 139 -7.43 -9.01 -19.82
C PHE A 139 -8.44 -8.40 -20.79
N THR A 140 -9.55 -9.09 -21.03
CA THR A 140 -10.67 -8.55 -21.80
C THR A 140 -11.92 -8.56 -20.92
N ALA A 141 -12.48 -7.39 -20.67
CA ALA A 141 -13.70 -7.22 -19.89
C ALA A 141 -14.64 -6.26 -20.61
N ARG A 142 -15.88 -6.68 -20.87
CA ARG A 142 -16.88 -5.88 -21.61
C ARG A 142 -16.37 -5.34 -22.96
N GLY A 143 -15.57 -6.14 -23.68
CA GLY A 143 -14.96 -5.73 -24.95
C GLY A 143 -13.72 -4.83 -24.83
N VAL A 144 -13.39 -4.35 -23.63
CA VAL A 144 -12.20 -3.54 -23.36
C VAL A 144 -10.99 -4.44 -23.08
N ARG A 145 -9.89 -4.22 -23.80
CA ARG A 145 -8.57 -4.85 -23.57
C ARG A 145 -7.77 -4.01 -22.57
N VAL A 146 -7.47 -4.58 -21.41
CA VAL A 146 -6.69 -3.95 -20.35
C VAL A 146 -5.37 -4.69 -20.19
N GLY A 147 -4.25 -4.02 -20.49
CA GLY A 147 -2.91 -4.52 -20.20
C GLY A 147 -2.51 -4.16 -18.78
N VAL A 148 -2.23 -5.14 -17.95
CA VAL A 148 -1.86 -4.96 -16.54
C VAL A 148 -0.45 -5.45 -16.32
N PHE A 149 0.39 -4.62 -15.71
CA PHE A 149 1.75 -4.99 -15.32
C PHE A 149 2.05 -4.46 -13.92
N ALA A 150 3.15 -4.95 -13.33
CA ALA A 150 3.56 -4.57 -12.00
C ALA A 150 5.08 -4.40 -11.93
N VAL A 151 5.57 -3.60 -10.98
CA VAL A 151 7.00 -3.45 -10.72
C VAL A 151 7.29 -3.66 -9.24
N ALA A 152 8.43 -4.29 -8.95
CA ALA A 152 8.99 -4.42 -7.62
C ALA A 152 9.89 -3.21 -7.31
N GLY A 153 9.75 -2.65 -6.13
CA GLY A 153 10.51 -1.51 -5.65
C GLY A 153 12.01 -1.79 -5.55
N SER A 154 12.82 -0.76 -5.85
CA SER A 154 14.29 -0.84 -5.78
C SER A 154 14.83 -0.96 -4.34
N ASP A 155 13.99 -0.74 -3.34
CA ASP A 155 14.28 -0.77 -1.92
C ASP A 155 14.07 -2.15 -1.27
N PHE A 156 13.43 -3.09 -1.96
CA PHE A 156 13.14 -4.44 -1.44
C PHE A 156 14.34 -5.11 -0.74
N PRO A 157 15.57 -5.12 -1.32
CA PRO A 157 16.72 -5.75 -0.67
C PRO A 157 17.18 -5.07 0.63
N LYS A 158 16.75 -3.83 0.89
CA LYS A 158 17.03 -3.09 2.13
C LYS A 158 16.00 -3.40 3.22
N LEU A 159 14.83 -3.89 2.83
CA LEU A 159 13.69 -4.11 3.74
C LEU A 159 13.56 -5.57 4.16
N VAL A 160 13.78 -6.51 3.24
CA VAL A 160 13.54 -7.94 3.46
C VAL A 160 14.64 -8.81 2.85
N HIS A 161 14.68 -10.08 3.27
CA HIS A 161 15.60 -11.05 2.71
C HIS A 161 15.11 -11.56 1.35
N VAL A 162 15.68 -11.02 0.27
CA VAL A 162 15.29 -11.34 -1.11
C VAL A 162 16.20 -12.38 -1.80
N ALA A 163 16.91 -13.19 -1.04
CA ALA A 163 17.80 -14.21 -1.61
C ALA A 163 17.01 -15.16 -2.53
N GLY A 164 17.52 -15.36 -3.76
CA GLY A 164 16.84 -16.15 -4.81
C GLY A 164 15.99 -15.33 -5.78
N PHE A 165 15.77 -14.04 -5.52
CA PHE A 165 15.13 -13.12 -6.45
C PHE A 165 16.16 -12.20 -7.12
N THR A 166 15.97 -11.91 -8.41
CA THR A 166 16.85 -11.00 -9.17
C THR A 166 16.01 -9.88 -9.76
N PHE A 167 16.30 -8.66 -9.32
CA PHE A 167 15.59 -7.44 -9.71
C PHE A 167 16.40 -6.64 -10.74
N GLY A 168 15.71 -6.11 -11.73
CA GLY A 168 16.20 -5.11 -12.67
C GLY A 168 15.60 -3.74 -12.40
N ASP A 169 15.93 -2.78 -13.27
CA ASP A 169 15.44 -1.40 -13.17
C ASP A 169 13.92 -1.32 -13.46
N PRO A 170 13.10 -0.80 -12.53
CA PRO A 170 11.65 -0.74 -12.69
C PRO A 170 11.22 0.20 -13.83
N VAL A 171 11.93 1.33 -14.04
CA VAL A 171 11.58 2.31 -15.07
C VAL A 171 11.85 1.78 -16.48
N ALA A 172 12.99 1.11 -16.68
CA ALA A 172 13.34 0.46 -17.93
C ALA A 172 12.35 -0.67 -18.25
N ALA A 173 12.04 -1.52 -17.26
CA ALA A 173 11.06 -2.59 -17.43
C ALA A 173 9.67 -2.04 -17.78
N ALA A 174 9.22 -0.98 -17.11
CA ALA A 174 7.95 -0.32 -17.40
C ALA A 174 7.93 0.26 -18.81
N ARG A 175 8.99 0.95 -19.25
CA ARG A 175 9.09 1.50 -20.61
C ARG A 175 8.94 0.42 -21.68
N ASP A 176 9.60 -0.72 -21.50
CA ASP A 176 9.50 -1.84 -22.43
C ASP A 176 8.10 -2.46 -22.44
N VAL A 177 7.50 -2.67 -21.27
CA VAL A 177 6.15 -3.26 -21.16
C VAL A 177 5.09 -2.33 -21.73
N VAL A 178 5.13 -1.03 -21.45
CA VAL A 178 4.19 -0.04 -22.00
C VAL A 178 4.27 -0.03 -23.53
N ARG A 179 5.48 -0.05 -24.09
CA ARG A 179 5.68 -0.16 -25.54
C ARG A 179 5.04 -1.43 -26.09
N GLU A 180 5.32 -2.59 -25.50
CA GLU A 180 4.74 -3.88 -25.93
C GLU A 180 3.20 -3.87 -25.86
N LEU A 181 2.63 -3.37 -24.75
CA LEU A 181 1.18 -3.30 -24.55
C LEU A 181 0.49 -2.37 -25.57
N ARG A 182 1.10 -1.23 -25.90
CA ARG A 182 0.52 -0.27 -26.83
C ARG A 182 0.72 -0.65 -28.29
N GLU A 183 1.93 -1.04 -28.67
CA GLU A 183 2.29 -1.23 -30.07
C GLU A 183 1.95 -2.64 -30.58
N ARG A 184 2.18 -3.67 -29.76
CA ARG A 184 1.97 -5.07 -30.15
C ARG A 184 0.60 -5.57 -29.70
N GLU A 185 0.30 -5.46 -28.41
CA GLU A 185 -0.95 -5.96 -27.86
C GLU A 185 -2.15 -5.04 -28.16
N ARG A 186 -1.89 -3.77 -28.53
CA ARG A 186 -2.90 -2.76 -28.87
C ARG A 186 -4.03 -2.72 -27.83
N VAL A 187 -3.66 -2.64 -26.56
CA VAL A 187 -4.63 -2.54 -25.46
C VAL A 187 -5.25 -1.16 -25.40
N ASP A 188 -6.52 -1.10 -24.96
CA ASP A 188 -7.26 0.14 -24.79
C ASP A 188 -6.79 0.91 -23.55
N ALA A 189 -6.43 0.18 -22.50
CA ALA A 189 -5.93 0.72 -21.25
C ALA A 189 -4.67 0.00 -20.77
N VAL A 190 -3.70 0.76 -20.25
CA VAL A 190 -2.49 0.25 -19.58
C VAL A 190 -2.57 0.62 -18.10
N VAL A 191 -2.55 -0.41 -17.26
CA VAL A 191 -2.61 -0.31 -15.80
C VAL A 191 -1.30 -0.82 -15.21
N LEU A 192 -0.68 0.01 -14.39
CA LEU A 192 0.44 -0.37 -13.54
C LEU A 192 -0.07 -0.60 -12.12
N ILE A 193 0.42 -1.66 -11.47
CA ILE A 193 0.36 -1.82 -10.03
C ILE A 193 1.78 -1.65 -9.50
N GLY A 194 2.06 -0.48 -8.92
CA GLY A 194 3.37 -0.15 -8.37
C GLY A 194 3.51 -0.68 -6.95
N HIS A 195 4.43 -1.62 -6.73
CA HIS A 195 4.85 -2.00 -5.37
C HIS A 195 6.16 -1.30 -5.04
N GLU A 196 6.08 0.03 -5.03
CA GLU A 196 7.18 0.95 -4.77
C GLU A 196 6.63 2.20 -4.08
N HIS A 197 7.50 3.07 -3.59
CA HIS A 197 7.05 4.27 -2.90
C HIS A 197 6.22 5.18 -3.83
N LEU A 198 5.26 5.91 -3.25
CA LEU A 198 4.44 6.90 -3.96
C LEU A 198 5.26 7.84 -4.88
N ASP A 199 6.41 8.31 -4.38
CA ASP A 199 7.27 9.23 -5.14
C ASP A 199 7.92 8.54 -6.36
N ALA A 200 8.20 7.24 -6.25
CA ALA A 200 8.72 6.43 -7.34
C ALA A 200 7.65 6.17 -8.39
N ASP A 201 6.42 5.82 -7.99
CA ASP A 201 5.25 5.70 -8.89
C ASP A 201 5.05 7.00 -9.70
N PHE A 202 5.12 8.15 -9.03
CA PHE A 202 4.95 9.44 -9.67
C PHE A 202 6.10 9.77 -10.62
N ALA A 203 7.33 9.44 -10.24
CA ALA A 203 8.49 9.63 -11.10
C ALA A 203 8.44 8.71 -12.33
N LEU A 204 8.01 7.46 -12.16
CA LEU A 204 7.83 6.48 -13.22
C LEU A 204 6.76 6.94 -14.22
N ALA A 205 5.61 7.42 -13.73
CA ALA A 205 4.55 7.96 -14.59
C ALA A 205 5.04 9.12 -15.48
N ARG A 206 5.89 10.01 -14.93
CA ARG A 206 6.52 11.10 -15.71
C ARG A 206 7.55 10.58 -16.72
N ALA A 207 8.31 9.55 -16.35
CA ALA A 207 9.38 8.99 -17.18
C ALA A 207 8.89 8.02 -18.26
N VAL A 208 7.66 7.49 -18.13
CA VAL A 208 7.07 6.48 -19.01
C VAL A 208 5.64 6.88 -19.41
N PRO A 209 5.48 7.75 -20.42
CA PRO A 209 4.17 8.07 -20.97
C PRO A 209 3.46 6.83 -21.54
N GLY A 210 2.14 6.79 -21.42
CA GLY A 210 1.30 5.71 -21.96
C GLY A 210 0.67 4.80 -20.90
N ILE A 211 0.95 5.03 -19.61
CA ILE A 211 0.24 4.41 -18.48
C ILE A 211 -1.02 5.25 -18.19
N ASP A 212 -2.19 4.62 -18.16
CA ASP A 212 -3.45 5.32 -17.90
C ASP A 212 -3.82 5.38 -16.42
N LEU A 213 -3.53 4.31 -15.68
CA LEU A 213 -3.86 4.18 -14.26
C LEU A 213 -2.71 3.49 -13.52
N ILE A 214 -2.36 4.05 -12.37
CA ILE A 214 -1.49 3.42 -11.37
C ILE A 214 -2.34 3.10 -10.14
N PHE A 215 -2.32 1.84 -9.74
CA PHE A 215 -2.71 1.43 -8.39
C PHE A 215 -1.47 1.43 -7.51
N GLY A 216 -1.41 2.36 -6.57
CA GLY A 216 -0.29 2.44 -5.61
C GLY A 216 -0.41 1.40 -4.50
N SER A 217 0.73 0.80 -4.15
CA SER A 217 0.95 -0.17 -3.07
C SER A 217 2.17 0.27 -2.23
N HIS A 218 2.66 -0.55 -1.29
CA HIS A 218 3.97 -0.45 -0.59
C HIS A 218 4.07 0.69 0.43
N SER A 219 3.63 1.88 0.05
CA SER A 219 3.57 3.03 0.93
C SER A 219 2.49 2.93 2.01
N HIS A 220 1.49 2.08 1.81
CA HIS A 220 0.33 1.95 2.69
C HIS A 220 -0.45 3.27 2.86
N LEU A 221 -0.28 4.21 1.92
CA LEU A 221 -0.91 5.52 1.96
C LEU A 221 -2.28 5.45 1.30
N ARG A 222 -3.29 6.00 1.98
CA ARG A 222 -4.59 6.25 1.36
C ARG A 222 -4.49 7.45 0.42
N ARG A 223 -4.96 7.28 -0.81
CA ARG A 223 -5.09 8.36 -1.80
C ARG A 223 -6.38 8.17 -2.59
N ASP A 224 -7.21 9.20 -2.57
CA ASP A 224 -8.36 9.30 -3.46
C ASP A 224 -7.89 9.38 -4.93
N LEU A 225 -8.81 9.05 -5.84
CA LEU A 225 -8.53 9.10 -7.27
C LEU A 225 -8.11 10.51 -7.69
N MET A 226 -6.90 10.63 -8.22
CA MET A 226 -6.33 11.89 -8.68
C MET A 226 -5.54 11.69 -9.97
N ARG A 227 -5.23 12.78 -10.66
CA ARG A 227 -4.21 12.77 -11.72
C ARG A 227 -2.86 13.04 -11.10
N ILE A 228 -1.85 12.25 -11.50
CA ILE A 228 -0.46 12.54 -11.12
C ILE A 228 -0.07 13.87 -11.79
N PRO A 229 0.46 14.86 -11.02
CA PRO A 229 0.87 16.14 -11.57
C PRO A 229 1.80 15.98 -12.78
N ASP A 230 1.57 16.82 -13.79
CA ASP A 230 2.35 16.86 -15.04
C ASP A 230 2.23 15.59 -15.91
N THR A 231 1.21 14.77 -15.69
CA THR A 231 0.93 13.57 -16.51
C THR A 231 -0.57 13.43 -16.83
N ASN A 232 -0.89 12.53 -17.76
CA ASN A 232 -2.27 12.10 -18.01
C ASN A 232 -2.67 10.84 -17.21
N THR A 233 -1.81 10.36 -16.31
CA THR A 233 -1.97 9.11 -15.58
C THR A 233 -2.82 9.33 -14.32
N TRP A 234 -3.83 8.50 -14.14
CA TRP A 234 -4.61 8.45 -12.91
C TRP A 234 -3.86 7.66 -11.83
N PHE A 235 -4.06 8.02 -10.57
CA PHE A 235 -3.50 7.34 -9.42
C PHE A 235 -4.56 7.19 -8.33
N ILE A 236 -4.55 6.04 -7.66
CA ILE A 236 -5.34 5.77 -6.47
C ILE A 236 -4.60 4.74 -5.61
N SER A 237 -4.74 4.82 -4.28
CA SER A 237 -4.18 3.82 -3.37
C SER A 237 -5.09 3.59 -2.17
N PRO A 238 -5.37 2.32 -1.80
CA PRO A 238 -6.38 1.99 -0.78
C PRO A 238 -5.85 2.04 0.64
N GLY A 239 -4.56 2.33 0.83
CA GLY A 239 -3.89 2.11 2.10
C GLY A 239 -3.49 0.64 2.25
N GLN A 240 -3.84 0.04 3.38
CA GLN A 240 -3.32 -1.26 3.83
C GLN A 240 -4.40 -2.12 4.49
N TYR A 241 -4.08 -3.39 4.75
CA TYR A 241 -4.78 -4.28 5.67
C TYR A 241 -6.26 -4.53 5.31
N LEU A 242 -6.59 -4.36 4.03
CA LEU A 242 -7.96 -4.40 3.51
C LEU A 242 -8.88 -3.37 4.17
N GLU A 243 -8.38 -2.27 4.71
CA GLU A 243 -9.23 -1.24 5.32
C GLU A 243 -10.18 -0.62 4.29
N ALA A 244 -9.72 -0.50 3.04
CA ALA A 244 -10.48 -0.10 1.88
C ALA A 244 -10.03 -0.84 0.63
N ILE A 245 -10.81 -0.70 -0.44
CA ILE A 245 -10.52 -1.22 -1.78
C ILE A 245 -10.66 -0.08 -2.78
N SER A 246 -9.64 0.15 -3.59
CA SER A 246 -9.69 1.07 -4.72
C SER A 246 -10.70 0.55 -5.72
N ARG A 247 -11.68 1.37 -6.12
CA ARG A 247 -12.63 1.04 -7.20
C ARG A 247 -12.63 2.14 -8.24
N VAL A 248 -12.16 1.82 -9.44
CA VAL A 248 -12.07 2.76 -10.57
C VAL A 248 -12.87 2.24 -11.74
N GLU A 249 -13.67 3.11 -12.34
CA GLU A 249 -14.30 2.89 -13.63
C GLU A 249 -13.59 3.74 -14.68
N LEU A 250 -13.04 3.09 -15.70
CA LEU A 250 -12.43 3.76 -16.85
C LEU A 250 -13.43 3.81 -18.00
N THR A 251 -13.57 4.99 -18.60
CA THR A 251 -14.34 5.19 -19.83
C THR A 251 -13.42 5.17 -21.03
N ILE A 252 -13.69 4.27 -21.97
CA ILE A 252 -12.93 4.08 -23.19
C ILE A 252 -13.73 4.63 -24.38
N ALA A 253 -13.09 5.43 -25.22
CA ALA A 253 -13.62 5.83 -26.52
C ALA A 253 -12.49 5.80 -27.55
N ASN A 254 -12.76 5.28 -28.75
CA ASN A 254 -11.76 5.16 -29.83
C ASN A 254 -10.45 4.49 -29.35
N HIS A 255 -10.57 3.38 -28.61
CA HIS A 255 -9.43 2.63 -28.05
C HIS A 255 -8.50 3.43 -27.12
N ALA A 256 -9.01 4.49 -26.47
CA ALA A 256 -8.26 5.29 -25.50
C ALA A 256 -9.09 5.59 -24.24
N VAL A 257 -8.42 5.68 -23.09
CA VAL A 257 -9.02 6.13 -21.84
C VAL A 257 -9.31 7.63 -21.93
N THR A 258 -10.59 8.00 -21.78
CA THR A 258 -11.04 9.40 -21.86
C THR A 258 -11.34 10.00 -20.49
N SER A 259 -11.78 9.18 -19.53
CA SER A 259 -12.03 9.59 -18.15
C SER A 259 -11.90 8.41 -17.20
N ALA A 260 -11.64 8.72 -15.93
CA ALA A 260 -11.73 7.79 -14.82
C ALA A 260 -12.60 8.41 -13.74
N ARG A 261 -13.41 7.58 -13.07
CA ARG A 261 -14.16 7.95 -11.87
C ARG A 261 -14.12 6.81 -10.87
N GLY A 262 -14.21 7.13 -9.59
CA GLY A 262 -14.04 6.10 -8.57
C GLY A 262 -13.68 6.69 -7.22
N GLY A 263 -13.23 5.81 -6.33
CA GLY A 263 -12.82 6.16 -4.98
C GLY A 263 -12.51 4.92 -4.16
N LEU A 264 -12.33 5.12 -2.86
CA LEU A 264 -12.07 4.06 -1.90
C LEU A 264 -13.40 3.51 -1.37
N VAL A 265 -13.55 2.18 -1.42
CA VAL A 265 -14.67 1.47 -0.81
C VAL A 265 -14.22 0.95 0.55
N GLU A 266 -14.79 1.52 1.60
CA GLU A 266 -14.51 1.10 2.97
C GLU A 266 -14.95 -0.33 3.24
N ILE A 267 -14.06 -1.13 3.83
CA ILE A 267 -14.36 -2.50 4.25
C ILE A 267 -14.63 -2.48 5.75
N ASP A 268 -15.90 -2.39 6.11
CA ASP A 268 -16.34 -2.32 7.50
C ASP A 268 -17.60 -3.15 7.76
N GLU A 269 -18.08 -3.14 8.99
CA GLU A 269 -19.24 -3.92 9.44
C GLU A 269 -20.53 -3.73 8.62
N ARG A 270 -20.63 -2.68 7.80
CA ARG A 270 -21.77 -2.47 6.88
C ARG A 270 -21.76 -3.44 5.71
N LEU A 271 -20.62 -4.05 5.40
CA LEU A 271 -20.49 -5.08 4.36
C LEU A 271 -20.58 -6.50 4.97
N PRO A 272 -21.27 -7.43 4.28
CA PRO A 272 -21.40 -8.79 4.76
C PRO A 272 -20.10 -9.58 4.62
N GLU A 273 -19.91 -10.56 5.50
CA GLU A 273 -18.81 -11.52 5.41
C GLU A 273 -19.17 -12.76 4.58
N ASP A 274 -18.17 -13.35 3.92
CA ASP A 274 -18.28 -14.71 3.44
C ASP A 274 -18.32 -15.67 4.64
N ARG A 275 -19.46 -16.33 4.83
CA ARG A 275 -19.69 -17.19 6.00
C ARG A 275 -18.72 -18.37 6.11
N ALA A 276 -18.24 -18.91 4.99
CA ALA A 276 -17.32 -20.05 5.01
C ALA A 276 -15.91 -19.59 5.39
N ILE A 277 -15.45 -18.48 4.80
CA ILE A 277 -14.16 -17.88 5.12
C ILE A 277 -14.16 -17.38 6.58
N ALA A 278 -15.19 -16.67 7.03
CA ALA A 278 -15.31 -16.20 8.41
C ALA A 278 -15.22 -17.35 9.44
N ARG A 279 -15.90 -18.48 9.19
CA ARG A 279 -15.78 -19.68 10.04
C ARG A 279 -14.37 -20.26 10.05
N ASN A 280 -13.70 -20.30 8.90
CA ASN A 280 -12.32 -20.77 8.81
C ASN A 280 -11.36 -19.86 9.56
N VAL A 281 -11.48 -18.55 9.33
CA VAL A 281 -10.67 -17.53 10.01
C VAL A 281 -10.84 -17.64 11.53
N GLY A 282 -12.08 -17.68 12.02
CA GLY A 282 -12.33 -17.81 13.45
C GLY A 282 -11.80 -19.12 14.06
N ARG A 283 -11.81 -20.24 13.32
CA ARG A 283 -11.21 -21.50 13.79
C ARG A 283 -9.68 -21.38 13.87
N MET A 284 -9.05 -20.83 12.83
CA MET A 284 -7.60 -20.65 12.76
C MET A 284 -7.11 -19.65 13.80
N GLN A 285 -7.82 -18.55 14.03
CA GLN A 285 -7.50 -17.60 15.10
C GLN A 285 -7.51 -18.28 16.47
N ARG A 286 -8.59 -19.01 16.79
CA ARG A 286 -8.67 -19.74 18.06
C ARG A 286 -7.56 -20.77 18.23
N ALA A 287 -7.09 -21.38 17.13
CA ALA A 287 -5.96 -22.31 17.18
C ALA A 287 -4.63 -21.58 17.40
N LEU A 288 -4.44 -20.42 16.76
CA LEU A 288 -3.26 -19.57 16.93
C LEU A 288 -3.13 -19.06 18.37
N GLU A 289 -4.23 -18.61 18.98
CA GLU A 289 -4.29 -18.14 20.37
C GLU A 289 -3.92 -19.22 21.40
N ARG A 290 -4.21 -20.49 21.09
CA ARG A 290 -3.91 -21.64 21.97
C ARG A 290 -2.56 -22.29 21.68
N ASP A 291 -1.90 -21.92 20.59
CA ASP A 291 -0.61 -22.49 20.22
C ASP A 291 0.47 -21.99 21.20
N PRO A 292 1.18 -22.86 21.95
CA PRO A 292 2.19 -22.44 22.92
C PRO A 292 3.33 -21.60 22.31
N HIS A 293 3.58 -21.70 21.00
CA HIS A 293 4.58 -20.89 20.32
C HIS A 293 4.12 -19.43 20.13
N TYR A 294 2.82 -19.20 19.99
CA TYR A 294 2.25 -17.88 19.66
C TYR A 294 1.38 -17.29 20.77
N SER A 295 0.96 -18.08 21.77
CA SER A 295 0.00 -17.67 22.81
C SER A 295 0.43 -16.42 23.58
N ALA A 296 1.74 -16.17 23.70
CA ALA A 296 2.30 -14.97 24.33
C ALA A 296 1.89 -13.67 23.59
N GLN A 297 1.69 -13.72 22.27
CA GLN A 297 1.22 -12.57 21.49
C GLN A 297 -0.20 -12.14 21.88
N PHE A 298 -1.02 -13.07 22.38
CA PHE A 298 -2.40 -12.80 22.76
C PHE A 298 -2.57 -12.45 24.24
N ALA A 299 -1.48 -12.38 25.00
CA ALA A 299 -1.52 -11.96 26.39
C ALA A 299 -1.91 -10.47 26.49
N VAL A 300 -2.83 -10.15 27.40
CA VAL A 300 -3.16 -8.77 27.74
C VAL A 300 -1.99 -8.16 28.51
N ILE A 301 -1.40 -7.11 27.95
CA ILE A 301 -0.23 -6.42 28.50
C ILE A 301 -0.56 -5.09 29.17
N ALA A 302 -1.70 -4.49 28.85
CA ALA A 302 -2.16 -3.23 29.41
C ALA A 302 -3.69 -3.09 29.28
N ASN A 303 -4.26 -2.07 29.92
CA ASN A 303 -5.67 -1.70 29.77
C ASN A 303 -5.79 -0.20 29.50
N LEU A 304 -6.06 0.18 28.25
CA LEU A 304 -6.08 1.57 27.82
C LEU A 304 -7.39 2.26 28.22
N ARG A 305 -7.30 3.44 28.86
CA ARG A 305 -8.48 4.22 29.29
C ARG A 305 -9.30 4.75 28.11
N GLY A 306 -8.66 4.99 26.97
CA GLY A 306 -9.27 5.48 25.75
C GLY A 306 -8.44 5.04 24.54
N PRO A 307 -8.99 5.14 23.32
CA PRO A 307 -8.27 4.75 22.13
C PRO A 307 -7.09 5.70 21.88
N LEU A 308 -6.03 5.19 21.25
CA LEU A 308 -4.93 5.99 20.74
C LEU A 308 -4.99 5.97 19.23
N THR A 309 -5.14 7.14 18.62
CA THR A 309 -4.97 7.27 17.17
C THR A 309 -3.50 7.03 16.79
N ILE A 310 -3.23 6.79 15.51
CA ILE A 310 -1.83 6.63 15.03
C ILE A 310 -0.99 7.85 15.43
N ALA A 311 -1.51 9.07 15.23
CA ALA A 311 -0.82 10.29 15.61
C ALA A 311 -0.59 10.41 17.13
N ALA A 312 -1.57 10.05 17.95
CA ALA A 312 -1.43 10.12 19.41
C ALA A 312 -0.44 9.07 19.94
N LEU A 313 -0.47 7.86 19.36
CA LEU A 313 0.49 6.79 19.62
C LEU A 313 1.91 7.23 19.25
N ALA A 314 2.08 7.83 18.08
CA ALA A 314 3.38 8.34 17.63
C ALA A 314 3.92 9.43 18.56
N GLN A 315 3.11 10.44 18.90
CA GLN A 315 3.53 11.50 19.81
C GLN A 315 3.93 10.97 21.19
N ARG A 316 3.11 10.10 21.78
CA ARG A 316 3.44 9.46 23.07
C ARG A 316 4.74 8.66 22.98
N THR A 317 4.93 7.90 21.90
CA THR A 317 6.14 7.08 21.71
C THR A 317 7.38 7.95 21.58
N LEU A 318 7.31 9.04 20.80
CA LEU A 318 8.43 9.96 20.62
C LEU A 318 8.79 10.70 21.91
N GLU A 319 7.81 11.11 22.72
CA GLU A 319 8.09 11.69 24.04
C GLU A 319 8.82 10.71 24.96
N LEU A 320 8.42 9.43 24.95
CA LEU A 320 9.10 8.38 25.72
C LEU A 320 10.51 8.15 25.21
N MET A 321 10.72 8.07 23.89
CA MET A 321 12.06 7.97 23.29
C MET A 321 12.93 9.16 23.70
N ARG A 322 12.39 10.38 23.61
CA ARG A 322 13.10 11.62 23.97
C ARG A 322 13.54 11.60 25.43
N ASN A 323 12.64 11.22 26.34
CA ASN A 323 12.91 11.18 27.77
C ASN A 323 13.90 10.06 28.14
N ALA A 324 13.67 8.84 27.63
CA ALA A 324 14.50 7.68 27.93
C ALA A 324 15.94 7.82 27.43
N ALA A 325 16.13 8.53 26.30
CA ALA A 325 17.44 8.78 25.72
C ALA A 325 18.09 10.09 26.18
N HIS A 326 17.48 10.80 27.14
CA HIS A 326 17.88 12.13 27.60
C HIS A 326 18.16 13.11 26.42
N ALA A 327 17.27 13.06 25.41
CA ALA A 327 17.39 13.82 24.18
C ALA A 327 16.57 15.12 24.22
N ASN A 328 16.97 16.08 23.39
CA ASN A 328 16.25 17.34 23.20
C ASN A 328 15.11 17.18 22.20
N VAL A 329 15.28 16.31 21.20
CA VAL A 329 14.32 16.05 20.12
C VAL A 329 14.17 14.54 19.93
N ALA A 330 12.99 14.08 19.54
CA ALA A 330 12.80 12.74 19.00
C ALA A 330 12.06 12.77 17.66
N LEU A 331 12.44 11.88 16.74
CA LEU A 331 11.73 11.67 15.48
C LEU A 331 11.78 10.22 15.01
N SER A 332 10.74 9.82 14.29
CA SER A 332 10.59 8.50 13.68
C SER A 332 9.67 8.63 12.46
N THR A 333 9.86 7.79 11.45
CA THR A 333 9.05 7.82 10.22
C THR A 333 7.59 7.52 10.52
N PHE A 334 6.68 8.05 9.70
CA PHE A 334 5.27 7.70 9.75
C PHE A 334 5.06 6.19 9.58
N SER A 335 5.87 5.56 8.74
CA SER A 335 5.86 4.11 8.53
C SER A 335 6.19 3.28 9.78
N SER A 336 6.70 3.87 10.87
CA SER A 336 6.93 3.15 12.12
C SER A 336 5.65 2.87 12.92
N PHE A 337 4.54 3.54 12.58
CA PHE A 337 3.25 3.44 13.28
C PHE A 337 2.16 3.02 12.30
N ARG A 338 1.59 1.83 12.48
CA ARG A 338 0.79 1.17 11.43
C ARG A 338 -0.70 1.03 11.72
N GLN A 339 -1.10 1.01 12.98
CA GLN A 339 -2.50 0.95 13.35
C GLN A 339 -2.76 1.69 14.67
N ALA A 340 -4.00 2.15 14.82
CA ALA A 340 -4.51 2.72 16.05
C ALA A 340 -4.66 1.63 17.12
N LEU A 341 -4.73 2.04 18.39
CA LEU A 341 -4.99 1.13 19.50
C LEU A 341 -6.39 1.38 20.08
N PRO A 342 -7.20 0.33 20.31
CA PRO A 342 -8.53 0.47 20.90
C PRO A 342 -8.46 0.79 22.40
N ALA A 343 -9.56 1.28 22.97
CA ALA A 343 -9.72 1.33 24.42
C ALA A 343 -9.93 -0.08 25.01
N GLY A 344 -9.58 -0.27 26.27
CA GLY A 344 -9.74 -1.53 27.00
C GLY A 344 -8.49 -2.43 26.95
N PRO A 345 -8.67 -3.75 27.10
CA PRO A 345 -7.56 -4.70 27.14
C PRO A 345 -6.74 -4.67 25.85
N LEU A 346 -5.44 -4.42 25.99
CA LEU A 346 -4.47 -4.38 24.90
C LEU A 346 -3.63 -5.65 24.92
N THR A 347 -3.59 -6.38 23.81
CA THR A 347 -2.71 -7.55 23.65
C THR A 347 -1.32 -7.16 23.15
N LEU A 348 -0.33 -8.04 23.35
CA LEU A 348 1.00 -7.86 22.78
C LEU A 348 0.96 -7.81 21.24
N GLU A 349 0.13 -8.62 20.59
CA GLU A 349 -0.04 -8.63 19.14
C GLU A 349 -0.56 -7.29 18.64
N GLN A 350 -1.56 -6.70 19.31
CA GLN A 350 -2.08 -5.39 18.91
C GLN A 350 -1.00 -4.30 19.00
N LEU A 351 -0.22 -4.29 20.09
CA LEU A 351 0.91 -3.36 20.22
C LEU A 351 1.99 -3.63 19.15
N THR A 352 2.25 -4.90 18.85
CA THR A 352 3.25 -5.32 17.86
C THR A 352 2.81 -4.96 16.46
N ALA A 353 1.57 -5.22 16.06
CA ALA A 353 1.06 -4.80 14.75
C ALA A 353 0.96 -3.26 14.64
N ALA A 354 0.81 -2.53 15.76
CA ALA A 354 0.86 -1.06 15.77
C ALA A 354 2.28 -0.50 15.56
N LEU A 355 3.30 -1.17 16.09
CA LEU A 355 4.72 -0.85 15.90
C LEU A 355 5.49 -2.13 15.52
N PRO A 356 5.41 -2.59 14.26
CA PRO A 356 5.87 -3.93 13.88
C PRO A 356 7.38 -4.10 13.95
N TYR A 357 8.13 -3.02 13.76
CA TYR A 357 9.58 -3.07 13.69
C TYR A 357 10.26 -3.04 15.07
N GLU A 358 11.27 -3.87 15.24
CA GLU A 358 12.06 -3.97 16.47
C GLU A 358 13.19 -2.93 16.55
N ASN A 359 12.91 -1.72 16.09
CA ASN A 359 13.90 -0.65 15.99
C ASN A 359 14.53 -0.33 17.36
N GLU A 360 15.84 -0.16 17.36
CA GLU A 360 16.60 0.37 18.49
C GLU A 360 16.45 1.90 18.56
N ILE A 361 16.42 2.45 19.77
CA ILE A 361 16.54 3.89 19.99
C ILE A 361 18.02 4.25 19.92
N VAL A 362 18.36 5.17 19.02
CA VAL A 362 19.71 5.71 18.87
C VAL A 362 19.71 7.23 19.04
N VAL A 363 20.86 7.79 19.40
CA VAL A 363 21.02 9.24 19.60
C VAL A 363 22.12 9.78 18.69
N CYS A 364 21.81 10.88 17.99
CA CYS A 364 22.81 11.68 17.31
C CYS A 364 22.93 13.06 17.97
N THR A 365 24.16 13.51 18.17
CA THR A 365 24.42 14.91 18.54
C THR A 365 24.57 15.73 17.26
N MET A 366 23.73 16.74 17.10
CA MET A 366 23.66 17.55 15.88
C MET A 366 23.62 19.03 16.23
N SER A 367 24.26 19.89 15.45
CA SER A 367 24.03 21.33 15.53
C SER A 367 22.58 21.65 15.15
N GLY A 368 22.05 22.79 15.60
CA GLY A 368 20.71 23.21 15.23
C GLY A 368 20.54 23.38 13.72
N ALA A 369 21.58 23.78 12.99
CA ALA A 369 21.60 23.81 11.53
C ALA A 369 21.54 22.40 10.89
N GLN A 370 22.21 21.40 11.47
CA GLN A 370 22.10 20.01 11.03
C GLN A 370 20.69 19.47 11.27
N LEU A 371 20.15 19.68 12.47
CA LEU A 371 18.79 19.27 12.82
C LEU A 371 17.75 19.94 11.90
N GLN A 372 17.89 21.24 11.61
CA GLN A 372 16.97 21.93 10.69
C GLN A 372 16.95 21.26 9.31
N ARG A 373 18.08 20.82 8.77
CA ARG A 373 18.11 20.07 7.50
C ARG A 373 17.36 18.74 7.57
N VAL A 374 17.42 18.03 8.69
CA VAL A 374 16.63 16.80 8.91
C VAL A 374 15.14 17.13 8.91
N LEU A 375 14.74 18.20 9.60
CA LEU A 375 13.34 18.64 9.65
C LEU A 375 12.84 19.09 8.28
N ASP A 376 13.64 19.85 7.54
CA ASP A 376 13.32 20.30 6.17
C ASP A 376 13.19 19.10 5.22
N TYR A 377 14.07 18.11 5.36
CA TYR A 377 14.02 16.88 4.56
C TYR A 377 12.76 16.06 4.82
N SER A 378 12.32 15.98 6.08
CA SER A 378 11.03 15.39 6.44
C SER A 378 9.86 16.22 5.90
N ALA A 379 9.91 17.54 6.03
CA ALA A 379 8.86 18.45 5.56
C ALA A 379 8.68 18.41 4.04
N ALA A 380 9.77 18.23 3.28
CA ALA A 380 9.74 18.05 1.84
C ALA A 380 9.07 16.73 1.40
N ARG A 381 8.88 15.78 2.33
CA ARG A 381 8.23 14.48 2.14
C ARG A 381 6.83 14.42 2.74
N ARG A 382 6.24 15.58 3.04
CA ARG A 382 4.90 15.64 3.63
C ARG A 382 3.90 14.83 2.82
N GLY A 383 3.18 13.96 3.51
CA GLY A 383 2.21 13.03 2.95
C GLY A 383 2.82 11.71 2.49
N THR A 384 4.13 11.52 2.43
CA THR A 384 4.76 10.27 1.96
C THR A 384 5.27 9.42 3.13
N ASP A 385 5.69 8.19 2.87
CA ASP A 385 6.26 7.29 3.90
C ASP A 385 7.50 7.88 4.56
N GLY A 386 8.17 8.75 3.82
CA GLY A 386 9.37 9.44 4.25
C GLY A 386 9.07 10.66 5.12
N GLU A 387 7.82 11.00 5.46
CA GLU A 387 7.51 11.98 6.50
C GLU A 387 7.81 11.39 7.89
N SER A 388 8.29 12.22 8.82
CA SER A 388 8.52 11.84 10.21
C SER A 388 7.56 12.52 11.17
N TYR A 389 7.13 11.79 12.20
CA TYR A 389 6.59 12.38 13.41
C TYR A 389 7.73 12.99 14.22
N ILE A 390 7.47 14.11 14.87
CA ILE A 390 8.50 14.91 15.54
C ILE A 390 7.98 15.33 16.92
N ALA A 391 8.80 15.12 17.95
CA ALA A 391 8.63 15.67 19.28
C ALA A 391 9.86 16.57 19.58
N ALA A 392 9.69 17.88 19.41
CA ALA A 392 10.74 18.87 19.56
C ALA A 392 10.24 20.13 20.27
N PRO A 393 11.07 20.80 21.08
CA PRO A 393 10.79 22.18 21.47
C PRO A 393 10.96 23.08 20.24
N LEU A 394 9.87 23.66 19.75
CA LEU A 394 9.90 24.61 18.63
C LEU A 394 9.64 26.04 19.12
N PRO A 395 10.28 27.06 18.52
CA PRO A 395 11.28 27.00 17.44
C PRO A 395 12.68 26.55 17.93
N LEU A 396 13.51 26.05 17.01
CA LEU A 396 14.89 25.65 17.31
C LEU A 396 15.84 26.86 17.37
N ASP A 397 16.72 26.88 18.36
CA ASP A 397 17.90 27.73 18.39
C ASP A 397 19.02 27.08 17.56
N VAL A 398 19.31 27.64 16.38
CA VAL A 398 20.31 27.10 15.43
C VAL A 398 21.75 27.18 15.94
N SER A 399 22.02 27.96 17.00
CA SER A 399 23.35 28.12 17.60
C SER A 399 23.70 27.02 18.61
N ARG A 400 22.72 26.19 19.01
CA ARG A 400 22.90 25.12 19.99
C ARG A 400 23.12 23.76 19.33
N ASN A 401 23.73 22.86 20.10
CA ASN A 401 23.72 21.43 19.79
C ASN A 401 22.52 20.75 20.44
N TYR A 402 21.96 19.76 19.75
CA TYR A 402 20.83 18.96 20.17
C TYR A 402 21.24 17.49 20.20
N ARG A 403 20.86 16.79 21.27
CA ARG A 403 20.73 15.34 21.26
C ARG A 403 19.41 14.99 20.60
N VAL A 404 19.47 14.23 19.52
CA VAL A 404 18.34 13.85 18.68
C VAL A 404 18.16 12.34 18.80
N ALA A 405 17.12 11.91 19.51
CA ALA A 405 16.73 10.52 19.60
C ALA A 405 15.97 10.10 18.33
N THR A 406 16.28 8.94 17.79
CA THR A 406 15.57 8.40 16.64
C THR A 406 15.66 6.88 16.61
N THR A 407 15.18 6.26 15.54
CA THR A 407 15.34 4.84 15.27
C THR A 407 16.63 4.58 14.51
N ASP A 408 17.26 3.44 14.76
CA ASP A 408 18.38 2.94 13.96
C ASP A 408 18.04 2.84 12.47
N PHE A 409 16.81 2.44 12.12
CA PHE A 409 16.31 2.45 10.74
C PHE A 409 16.35 3.86 10.13
N LEU A 410 15.80 4.87 10.81
CA LEU A 410 15.77 6.23 10.29
C LEU A 410 17.18 6.80 10.13
N ALA A 411 18.03 6.63 11.14
CA ALA A 411 19.39 7.16 11.13
C ALA A 411 20.29 6.47 10.09
N ASN A 412 20.16 5.16 9.87
CA ASN A 412 21.11 4.37 9.08
C ASN A 412 20.59 3.94 7.71
N VAL A 413 19.28 3.97 7.49
CA VAL A 413 18.65 3.49 6.25
C VAL A 413 17.87 4.62 5.58
N ALA A 414 16.78 5.09 6.19
CA ALA A 414 15.85 5.98 5.51
C ALA A 414 16.44 7.38 5.28
N TYR A 415 17.08 7.97 6.29
CA TYR A 415 17.64 9.33 6.22
C TYR A 415 19.18 9.33 6.35
N LYS A 416 19.84 8.21 6.03
CA LYS A 416 21.29 8.04 6.22
C LYS A 416 22.11 9.25 5.73
N GLU A 417 21.78 9.76 4.55
CA GLU A 417 22.48 10.86 3.90
C GLU A 417 22.32 12.21 4.63
N VAL A 418 21.17 12.44 5.28
CA VAL A 418 20.84 13.72 5.92
C VAL A 418 21.17 13.73 7.39
N PHE A 419 21.00 12.59 8.08
CA PHE A 419 21.46 12.43 9.45
C PHE A 419 22.98 12.58 9.55
N ASN A 420 23.71 11.88 8.66
CA ASN A 420 25.17 11.93 8.54
C ASN A 420 25.90 12.03 9.90
N CYS A 421 25.51 11.15 10.83
CA CYS A 421 26.06 11.04 12.17
C CYS A 421 26.47 9.59 12.43
N THR A 422 27.32 9.38 13.45
CA THR A 422 27.52 8.04 14.01
C THR A 422 26.57 7.89 15.20
N PRO A 423 25.44 7.18 15.06
CA PRO A 423 24.45 7.07 16.12
C PRO A 423 24.99 6.31 17.35
N GLU A 424 24.80 6.90 18.54
CA GLU A 424 25.03 6.25 19.82
C GLU A 424 23.86 5.30 20.12
N LYS A 425 24.13 4.01 20.29
CA LYS A 425 23.11 3.02 20.70
C LYS A 425 22.74 3.22 22.16
N THR A 426 21.45 3.34 22.45
CA THR A 426 20.97 3.42 23.84
C THR A 426 20.80 2.05 24.50
N GLY A 427 20.75 0.97 23.72
CA GLY A 427 20.37 -0.37 24.19
C GLY A 427 18.87 -0.54 24.47
N LEU A 428 18.06 0.48 24.17
CA LEU A 428 16.61 0.46 24.32
C LEU A 428 15.94 0.20 22.97
N HIS A 429 14.81 -0.50 22.98
CA HIS A 429 13.96 -0.67 21.80
C HIS A 429 12.70 0.19 21.91
N VAL A 430 12.23 0.72 20.78
CA VAL A 430 11.07 1.63 20.71
C VAL A 430 9.83 0.99 21.31
N ARG A 431 9.42 -0.19 20.79
CA ARG A 431 8.21 -0.89 21.23
C ARG A 431 8.26 -1.30 22.70
N GLU A 432 9.41 -1.78 23.16
CA GLU A 432 9.58 -2.19 24.57
C GLU A 432 9.54 -0.99 25.53
N THR A 433 10.12 0.15 25.12
CA THR A 433 10.06 1.39 25.89
C THR A 433 8.62 1.89 26.03
N LEU A 434 7.85 1.82 24.94
CA LEU A 434 6.41 2.11 24.98
C LEU A 434 5.67 1.11 25.89
N ARG A 435 5.88 -0.20 25.70
CA ARG A 435 5.21 -1.28 26.45
C ARG A 435 5.35 -1.11 27.97
N LYS A 436 6.54 -0.75 28.45
CA LYS A 436 6.81 -0.52 29.89
C LYS A 436 6.07 0.69 30.48
N SER A 437 5.58 1.59 29.63
CA SER A 437 4.86 2.81 30.04
C SER A 437 3.33 2.69 30.00
N LEU A 438 2.81 1.58 29.47
CA LEU A 438 1.37 1.37 29.24
C LEU A 438 0.62 0.89 30.49
#